data_AF-A0A1I6D1D0-F1
#
_entry.id   AF-A0A1I6D1D0-F1
#
_cell.length_a   1.000
_cell.length_b   1.000
_cell.length_c   1.000
_cell.angle_alpha   90.00
_cell.angle_beta   90.00
_cell.angle_gamma   90.00
#
_symmetry.space_group_name_H-M   'P 1'
#
loop_
_entity.id
_entity.type
_entity.pdbx_description
1 polymer ?
#
loop_
_entity_poly.entity_id
_entity_poly.type
_entity_poly.pdbx_seq_one_letter_code
_entity_poly.pdbx_strand_id
1 'polypeptide(L)' 'MFNPVSYTRIRREVGKVREKVQAALDKVRPALQRDGGDVELVEVTPDGVVKVRLKGACGG' A
#
# COMPACT_ATOMS: atom_id res chain seq x y z
N MET A 1 28.36 -9.73 -1.90
CA MET A 1 28.22 -10.41 -0.61
C MET A 1 26.91 -9.95 0.05
N PHE A 2 25.77 -10.39 -0.51
CA PHE A 2 24.44 -10.02 -0.03
C PHE A 2 24.06 -10.96 1.11
N ASN A 3 23.85 -10.42 2.31
CA ASN A 3 23.52 -11.21 3.49
C ASN A 3 22.03 -11.64 3.44
N PRO A 4 21.69 -12.93 3.38
CA PRO A 4 20.30 -13.40 3.24
C PRO A 4 19.44 -13.16 4.49
N VAL A 5 20.06 -12.90 5.65
CA VAL A 5 19.34 -12.69 6.92
C VAL A 5 18.65 -11.32 6.97
N SER A 6 19.29 -10.28 6.44
CA SER A 6 18.73 -8.91 6.43
C SER A 6 17.47 -8.82 5.56
N TYR A 7 17.45 -9.47 4.40
CA TYR A 7 16.31 -9.43 3.49
C TYR A 7 15.08 -10.21 4.01
N THR A 8 15.29 -11.28 4.78
CA THR A 8 14.19 -12.05 5.40
C THR A 8 13.47 -11.25 6.50
N ARG A 9 14.22 -10.47 7.30
CA ARG A 9 13.64 -9.59 8.34
C ARG A 9 12.77 -8.50 7.71
N ILE A 10 13.32 -7.84 6.69
CA ILE A 10 12.64 -6.79 5.93
C ILE A 10 11.34 -7.32 5.30
N ARG A 11 11.36 -8.50 4.66
CA ARG A 11 10.14 -9.08 4.07
C ARG A 11 9.03 -9.32 5.09
N ARG A 12 9.34 -9.74 6.32
CA ARG A 12 8.33 -9.95 7.37
C ARG A 12 7.74 -8.64 7.90
N GLU A 13 8.56 -7.60 8.02
CA GLU A 13 8.10 -6.27 8.44
C GLU A 13 7.21 -5.62 7.37
N VAL A 14 7.65 -5.61 6.11
CA VAL A 14 6.87 -5.07 4.99
C VAL A 14 5.56 -5.84 4.79
N GLY A 15 5.56 -7.17 4.98
CA GLY A 15 4.34 -7.98 4.95
C GLY A 15 3.29 -7.53 5.97
N LYS A 16 3.70 -7.31 7.23
CA LYS A 16 2.79 -6.78 8.27
C LYS A 16 2.28 -5.38 7.97
N VAL A 17 3.12 -4.51 7.38
CA VAL A 17 2.71 -3.15 7.01
C VAL A 17 1.71 -3.18 5.87
N ARG A 18 1.90 -4.03 4.86
CA ARG A 18 0.95 -4.20 3.75
C ARG A 18 -0.46 -4.54 4.23
N GLU A 19 -0.60 -5.47 5.18
CA GLU A 19 -1.90 -5.86 5.72
C GLU A 19 -2.60 -4.68 6.42
N LYS A 20 -1.86 -3.91 7.22
CA LYS A 20 -2.39 -2.70 7.88
C LYS A 20 -2.81 -1.63 6.87
N VAL A 21 -1.98 -1.42 5.86
CA VAL A 21 -2.27 -0.46 4.78
C VAL A 21 -3.51 -0.89 4.00
N GLN A 22 -3.65 -2.18 3.67
CA GLN A 22 -4.83 -2.69 2.99
C GLN A 22 -6.10 -2.46 3.81
N ALA A 23 -6.07 -2.80 5.10
CA ALA A 23 -7.20 -2.58 6.00
C ALA A 23 -7.56 -1.08 6.15
N ALA A 24 -6.57 -0.19 6.08
CA ALA A 24 -6.82 1.25 6.05
C ALA A 24 -7.44 1.69 4.71
N LEU A 25 -6.89 1.25 3.58
CA LEU A 25 -7.41 1.55 2.25
C LEU A 25 -8.85 1.06 2.07
N ASP A 26 -9.19 -0.12 2.59
CA ASP A 26 -10.56 -0.66 2.53
C ASP A 26 -11.59 0.19 3.27
N LYS A 27 -11.17 0.96 4.29
CA LYS A 27 -12.05 1.92 4.97
C LYS A 27 -12.26 3.22 4.17
N VAL A 28 -11.28 3.60 3.36
CA VAL A 28 -11.30 4.85 2.58
C VAL A 28 -11.93 4.64 1.20
N ARG A 29 -11.84 3.42 0.65
CA ARG A 29 -12.43 3.03 -0.64
C ARG A 29 -13.89 3.41 -0.83
N PRO A 30 -14.81 3.19 0.13
CA PRO A 30 -16.20 3.59 -0.02
C PRO A 30 -16.37 5.09 -0.22
N ALA A 31 -15.55 5.92 0.43
CA ALA A 31 -15.57 7.36 0.25
C ALA A 31 -15.08 7.73 -1.16
N LEU A 32 -13.93 7.18 -1.57
CA LEU A 32 -13.35 7.44 -2.89
C LEU A 32 -14.27 6.98 -4.03
N GLN A 33 -14.92 5.83 -3.89
CA GLN A 33 -15.89 5.31 -4.87
C GLN A 33 -17.14 6.18 -4.97
N ARG A 34 -17.60 6.77 -3.86
CA ARG A 34 -18.70 7.75 -3.88
C ARG A 34 -18.32 9.03 -4.61
N ASP A 35 -17.06 9.43 -4.53
CA ASP A 35 -16.49 10.56 -5.28
C ASP A 35 -16.13 10.19 -6.73
N GLY A 36 -16.46 8.97 -7.18
CA GLY A 36 -16.19 8.48 -8.55
C GLY A 36 -14.75 8.06 -8.80
N GLY A 37 -13.95 7.91 -7.75
CA GLY A 37 -12.57 7.43 -7.78
C GLY A 37 -12.39 6.02 -7.19
N ASP A 38 -11.17 5.53 -7.18
CA ASP A 38 -10.76 4.30 -6.49
C ASP A 38 -9.26 4.38 -6.16
N VAL A 39 -8.78 3.51 -5.27
CA VAL A 39 -7.38 3.44 -4.88
C VAL A 39 -6.88 1.99 -4.90
N GLU A 40 -5.71 1.82 -5.51
CA GLU A 40 -4.99 0.55 -5.58
C GLU A 40 -3.61 0.67 -4.94
N LEU A 41 -3.26 -0.30 -4.10
CA LEU A 41 -1.94 -0.40 -3.50
C LEU A 41 -0.94 -0.97 -4.52
N VAL A 42 0.07 -0.19 -4.90
CA VAL A 42 1.08 -0.60 -5.89
C VAL A 42 2.29 -1.22 -5.21
N GLU A 43 2.82 -0.55 -4.20
CA GLU A 43 4.07 -0.95 -3.54
C GLU A 43 4.10 -0.44 -2.10
N VAL A 44 4.73 -1.21 -1.21
CA VAL A 44 5.13 -0.74 0.11
C VAL A 44 6.63 -0.96 0.23
N THR A 45 7.38 0.13 0.34
CA THR A 45 8.84 0.07 0.48
C THR A 45 9.22 -0.28 1.92
N PRO A 46 10.43 -0.84 2.15
CA PRO A 46 10.94 -1.07 3.49
C PRO A 46 11.11 0.20 4.33
N ASP A 47 11.20 1.37 3.69
CA ASP A 47 11.30 2.68 4.34
C ASP A 47 9.94 3.19 4.86
N GLY A 48 8.88 2.38 4.74
CA GLY A 48 7.52 2.75 5.16
C GLY A 48 6.78 3.64 4.16
N VAL A 49 7.31 3.81 2.94
CA VAL A 49 6.65 4.59 1.89
C VAL A 49 5.66 3.70 1.15
N VAL A 50 4.40 4.14 1.10
CA VAL A 50 3.32 3.44 0.42
C VAL A 50 3.04 4.14 -0.90
N LYS A 51 3.22 3.44 -2.02
CA LYS A 51 2.79 3.91 -3.33
C LYS A 51 1.40 3.39 -3.62
N VAL A 52 0.49 4.31 -3.88
CA VAL A 52 -0.87 4.02 -4.31
C VAL A 52 -1.11 4.60 -5.69
N ARG A 53 -1.99 3.95 -6.45
CA ARG A 53 -2.50 4.48 -7.72
C ARG A 53 -3.96 4.84 -7.51
N LEU A 54 -4.25 6.13 -7.68
CA LEU A 54 -5.62 6.62 -7.74
C LEU A 54 -6.19 6.30 -9.14
N LYS A 55 -7.41 5.81 -9.19
CA LYS A 55 -8.17 5.51 -10.40
C LYS A 55 -9.48 6.31 -10.38
N GLY A 56 -10.07 6.56 -11.55
CA GLY A 56 -11.37 7.24 -11.67
C GLY A 56 -11.30 8.77 -11.69
N ALA A 57 -12.40 9.41 -11.28
CA ALA A 57 -12.66 10.85 -11.43
C ALA A 57 -11.81 11.77 -10.54
N CYS A 58 -11.07 11.22 -9.58
CA CYS A 58 -10.17 11.97 -8.70
C CYS A 58 -8.82 12.34 -9.39
N GLY A 59 -8.80 12.36 -10.72
CA GLY A 59 -7.64 12.70 -11.55
C GLY A 59 -7.89 13.89 -12.47
N GLY A 60 -8.81 14.78 -12.08
CA GLY A 60 -9.01 16.11 -12.67
C GLY A 60 -8.23 17.17 -11.92
#